data_AF-A0A9D2AHN1-F1
#
_entry.id   AF-A0A9D2AHN1-F1
#
_cell.length_a   1.000
_cell.length_b   1.000
_cell.length_c   1.000
_cell.angle_alpha   90.00
_cell.angle_beta   90.00
_cell.angle_gamma   90.00
#
_symmetry.space_group_name_H-M   'P 1'
#
loop_
_entity.id
_entity.type
_entity.pdbx_description
1 polymer ?
#
loop_
_entity_poly.entity_id
_entity_poly.type
_entity_poly.pdbx_seq_one_letter_code
_entity_poly.pdbx_strand_id
1 'polypeptide(L)'
;MAQRRKVFGSAAAKVLFRRFDRETLRLAADFWRTIEQRRRLYVPEEEEEQTPFVRELEERIHEAFAGVTCHREVRVLIGGEAEDEYLPANAQALLAPLEERDDWRNIPDDLLAACSCSLSYAGPHAYRFLLPRFMIGALHGVVPFYPGHEPDSDLILHMRSQCTYLDEAQQACLSDYLNWEVGDTEVSERNRFLPWELDEYAATYASSLSYAEYGQLLLRRFRERTGGRAS
;
A
#
# COMPACT_ATOMS: atom_id res chain seq x y z
N MET A 1 18.20 14.69 12.34
CA MET A 1 18.13 16.12 12.75
C MET A 1 18.50 17.14 11.66
N ALA A 2 19.30 16.80 10.64
CA ALA A 2 19.71 17.74 9.59
C ALA A 2 18.58 18.11 8.59
N GLN A 3 17.66 17.19 8.27
CA GLN A 3 16.49 17.43 7.39
C GLN A 3 15.52 18.49 7.96
N ARG A 4 15.39 18.56 9.32
CA ARG A 4 14.46 19.45 10.05
C ARG A 4 14.64 20.94 9.74
N ARG A 5 15.86 21.39 9.42
CA ARG A 5 16.13 22.81 9.13
C ARG A 5 15.93 23.19 7.67
N LYS A 6 15.90 22.23 6.74
CA LYS A 6 15.79 22.53 5.30
C LYS A 6 14.36 22.86 4.87
N VAL A 7 13.36 22.16 5.41
CA VAL A 7 11.97 22.34 4.96
C VAL A 7 11.30 23.56 5.60
N PHE A 8 11.59 23.86 6.88
CA PHE A 8 11.00 24.99 7.59
C PHE A 8 11.93 26.22 7.75
N GLY A 9 13.20 26.12 7.36
CA GLY A 9 14.22 27.18 7.50
C GLY A 9 14.80 27.73 6.19
N SER A 10 14.41 27.19 5.03
CA SER A 10 14.89 27.62 3.71
C SER A 10 14.19 28.88 3.20
N ALA A 11 14.85 29.66 2.33
CA ALA A 11 14.23 30.76 1.59
C ALA A 11 13.03 30.31 0.73
N ALA A 12 13.02 29.06 0.26
CA ALA A 12 11.87 28.45 -0.44
C ALA A 12 10.66 28.26 0.49
N ALA A 13 10.91 27.92 1.77
CA ALA A 13 9.87 27.82 2.79
C ALA A 13 9.23 29.21 3.01
N LYS A 14 10.04 30.28 3.10
CA LYS A 14 9.54 31.66 3.26
C LYS A 14 8.64 32.14 2.11
N VAL A 15 8.80 31.61 0.90
CA VAL A 15 7.93 31.93 -0.25
C VAL A 15 6.62 31.14 -0.18
N LEU A 16 6.65 29.86 0.22
CA LEU A 16 5.45 29.07 0.50
C LEU A 16 4.63 29.68 1.67
N PHE A 17 5.30 30.15 2.73
CA PHE A 17 4.66 30.78 3.90
C PHE A 17 3.88 32.08 3.61
N ARG A 18 4.11 32.75 2.48
CA ARG A 18 3.33 33.94 2.09
C ARG A 18 1.97 33.60 1.48
N ARG A 19 1.74 32.33 1.12
CA ARG A 19 0.56 31.88 0.38
C ARG A 19 -0.48 31.15 1.25
N PHE A 20 -0.11 30.74 2.46
CA PHE A 20 -0.99 30.01 3.38
C PHE A 20 -1.22 30.81 4.66
N ASP A 21 -2.45 30.78 5.17
CA ASP A 21 -2.77 31.40 6.45
C ASP A 21 -2.12 30.66 7.64
N ARG A 22 -2.11 31.31 8.81
CA ARG A 22 -1.49 30.76 10.02
C ARG A 22 -2.12 29.44 10.47
N GLU A 23 -3.40 29.26 10.22
CA GLU A 23 -4.12 28.07 10.64
C GLU A 23 -3.70 26.86 9.82
N THR A 24 -3.60 27.00 8.50
CA THR A 24 -3.10 25.98 7.58
C THR A 24 -1.70 25.51 7.95
N LEU A 25 -0.81 26.46 8.27
CA LEU A 25 0.55 26.14 8.72
C LEU A 25 0.56 25.37 10.04
N ARG A 26 -0.32 25.75 10.97
CA ARG A 26 -0.47 25.08 12.26
C ARG A 26 -0.98 23.66 12.08
N LEU A 27 -2.01 23.45 11.26
CA LEU A 27 -2.59 22.13 10.99
C LEU A 27 -1.56 21.18 10.39
N ALA A 28 -0.83 21.61 9.36
CA ALA A 28 0.24 20.79 8.78
C ALA A 28 1.36 20.47 9.78
N ALA A 29 1.75 21.44 10.61
CA ALA A 29 2.79 21.24 11.63
C ALA A 29 2.34 20.32 12.77
N ASP A 30 1.08 20.40 13.19
CA ASP A 30 0.50 19.54 14.22
C ASP A 30 0.36 18.11 13.69
N PHE A 31 -0.15 17.93 12.46
CA PHE A 31 -0.19 16.62 11.79
C PHE A 31 1.21 15.99 11.69
N TRP A 32 2.20 16.73 11.20
CA TRP A 32 3.57 16.21 11.11
C TRP A 32 4.15 15.82 12.47
N ARG A 33 3.79 16.56 13.54
CA ARG A 33 4.20 16.21 14.90
C ARG A 33 3.60 14.88 15.35
N THR A 34 2.35 14.60 14.99
CA THR A 34 1.69 13.31 15.23
C THR A 34 2.44 12.18 14.53
N ILE A 35 2.78 12.34 13.24
CA ILE A 35 3.58 11.36 12.50
C ILE A 35 4.94 11.12 13.18
N GLU A 36 5.68 12.19 13.52
CA GLU A 36 6.96 12.04 14.24
C GLU A 36 6.82 11.37 15.60
N GLN A 37 5.68 11.55 16.29
CA GLN A 37 5.41 10.85 17.54
C GLN A 37 5.18 9.36 17.29
N ARG A 38 4.36 8.99 16.30
CA ARG A 38 4.15 7.58 15.90
C ARG A 38 5.46 6.90 15.53
N ARG A 39 6.29 7.55 14.70
CA ARG A 39 7.63 7.08 14.33
C ARG A 39 8.54 6.79 15.53
N ARG A 40 8.49 7.62 16.57
CA ARG A 40 9.29 7.41 17.80
C ARG A 40 8.80 6.27 18.67
N LEU A 41 7.52 5.92 18.54
CA LEU A 41 6.90 4.81 19.26
C LEU A 41 7.01 3.50 18.49
N TYR A 42 7.42 3.54 17.22
CA TYR A 42 7.70 2.35 16.44
C TYR A 42 8.83 1.55 17.09
N VAL A 43 8.54 0.28 17.36
CA VAL A 43 9.48 -0.72 17.83
C VAL A 43 9.45 -1.81 16.77
N PRO A 44 10.57 -2.11 16.09
CA PRO A 44 10.62 -3.22 15.15
C PRO A 44 10.27 -4.52 15.87
N GLU A 45 9.52 -5.38 15.19
CA GLU A 45 9.37 -6.76 15.65
C GLU A 45 10.74 -7.46 15.57
N GLU A 46 10.94 -8.50 16.39
CA GLU A 46 12.16 -9.30 16.28
C GLU A 46 12.19 -9.96 14.90
N GLU A 47 13.30 -9.80 14.17
CA GLU A 47 13.48 -10.43 12.86
C GLU A 47 13.42 -11.96 13.03
N GLU A 48 12.26 -12.55 12.70
CA GLU A 48 12.17 -13.99 12.52
C GLU A 48 12.98 -14.41 11.29
N GLU A 49 13.56 -15.62 11.34
CA GLU A 49 14.34 -16.13 10.22
C GLU A 49 13.44 -16.27 8.98
N GLN A 50 13.68 -15.41 7.99
CA GLN A 50 12.89 -15.41 6.76
C GLN A 50 12.99 -16.75 6.03
N THR A 51 11.83 -17.27 5.65
CA THR A 51 11.76 -18.48 4.85
C THR A 51 12.39 -18.25 3.46
N PRO A 52 12.91 -19.29 2.79
CA PRO A 52 13.40 -19.17 1.41
C PRO A 52 12.36 -18.58 0.45
N PHE A 53 11.08 -18.87 0.69
CA PHE A 53 9.98 -18.36 -0.11
C PHE A 53 9.78 -16.85 0.07
N VAL A 54 9.82 -16.34 1.31
CA VAL A 54 9.73 -14.90 1.60
C VAL A 54 10.85 -14.14 0.88
N ARG A 55 12.08 -14.65 0.93
CA ARG A 55 13.23 -14.05 0.22
C ARG A 55 13.03 -14.02 -1.29
N GLU A 56 12.59 -15.12 -1.90
CA GLU A 56 12.31 -15.19 -3.34
C GLU A 56 11.18 -14.20 -3.72
N LEU A 57 10.15 -14.09 -2.90
CA LEU A 57 9.07 -13.14 -3.11
C LEU A 57 9.55 -11.68 -3.05
N GLU A 58 10.40 -11.33 -2.08
CA GLU A 58 11.02 -10.00 -2.00
C GLU A 58 11.86 -9.66 -3.22
N GLU A 59 12.69 -10.58 -3.70
CA GLU A 59 13.47 -10.41 -4.92
C GLU A 59 12.56 -10.10 -6.12
N ARG A 60 11.46 -10.84 -6.25
CA ARG A 60 10.46 -10.63 -7.31
C ARG A 60 9.74 -9.29 -7.18
N ILE A 61 9.43 -8.85 -5.95
CA ILE A 61 8.88 -7.51 -5.68
C ILE A 61 9.87 -6.43 -6.13
N HIS A 62 11.14 -6.58 -5.76
CA HIS A 62 12.19 -5.65 -6.15
C HIS A 62 12.35 -5.54 -7.66
N GLU A 63 12.31 -6.67 -8.37
CA GLU A 63 12.42 -6.70 -9.84
C GLU A 63 11.18 -6.10 -10.52
N ALA A 64 9.97 -6.52 -10.13
CA ALA A 64 8.73 -6.08 -10.77
C ALA A 64 8.46 -4.57 -10.59
N PHE A 65 8.91 -4.00 -9.47
CA PHE A 65 8.71 -2.58 -9.15
C PHE A 65 9.99 -1.75 -9.28
N ALA A 66 11.01 -2.27 -9.97
CA ALA A 66 12.24 -1.54 -10.24
C ALA A 66 11.97 -0.26 -11.06
N GLY A 67 12.46 0.88 -10.56
CA GLY A 67 12.36 2.17 -11.25
C GLY A 67 10.97 2.82 -11.23
N VAL A 68 10.01 2.29 -10.46
CA VAL A 68 8.72 2.94 -10.24
C VAL A 68 8.93 4.23 -9.43
N THR A 69 8.41 5.35 -9.94
CA THR A 69 8.48 6.69 -9.33
C THR A 69 7.09 7.32 -9.24
N CYS A 70 6.90 8.31 -8.35
CA CYS A 70 5.62 9.00 -8.15
C CYS A 70 5.76 10.54 -8.10
N HIS A 71 5.98 11.16 -9.26
CA HIS A 71 5.98 12.63 -9.41
C HIS A 71 4.64 13.20 -9.88
N ARG A 72 3.71 12.35 -10.32
CA ARG A 72 2.44 12.80 -10.93
C ARG A 72 1.33 13.02 -9.93
N GLU A 73 1.44 12.48 -8.72
CA GLU A 73 0.42 12.62 -7.70
C GLU A 73 0.86 13.51 -6.55
N VAL A 74 -0.08 14.32 -6.07
CA VAL A 74 0.17 15.24 -4.97
C VAL A 74 0.35 14.48 -3.66
N ARG A 75 -0.38 13.38 -3.48
CA ARG A 75 -0.38 12.55 -2.28
C ARG A 75 0.39 11.26 -2.54
N VAL A 76 1.32 10.91 -1.66
CA VAL A 76 1.99 9.60 -1.68
C VAL A 76 1.76 8.97 -0.31
N LEU A 77 2.79 8.84 0.53
CA LEU A 77 2.67 8.16 1.81
C LEU A 77 2.06 9.10 2.85
N ILE A 78 2.71 10.24 3.08
CA ILE A 78 2.31 11.21 4.10
C ILE A 78 0.97 11.86 3.70
N GLY A 79 0.79 12.14 2.41
CA GLY A 79 -0.43 12.71 1.85
C GLY A 79 -1.62 11.75 1.89
N GLY A 80 -1.40 10.43 1.76
CA GLY A 80 -2.45 9.43 1.94
C GLY A 80 -2.93 9.36 3.39
N GLU A 81 -1.99 9.33 4.34
CA GLU A 81 -2.30 9.37 5.78
C GLU A 81 -3.00 10.68 6.18
N ALA A 82 -2.59 11.79 5.57
CA ALA A 82 -3.23 13.08 5.80
C ALA A 82 -4.67 13.13 5.27
N GLU A 83 -5.01 12.37 4.24
CA GLU A 83 -6.38 12.24 3.74
C GLU A 83 -7.26 11.44 4.72
N ASP A 84 -6.74 10.34 5.27
CA ASP A 84 -7.42 9.54 6.31
C ASP A 84 -7.77 10.39 7.54
N GLU A 85 -6.86 11.27 7.94
CA GLU A 85 -7.02 12.20 9.06
C GLU A 85 -7.82 13.47 8.69
N TYR A 86 -8.43 13.52 7.50
CA TYR A 86 -9.23 14.62 6.97
C TYR A 86 -8.50 15.98 6.98
N LEU A 87 -7.17 15.97 6.78
CA LEU A 87 -6.38 17.19 6.74
C LEU A 87 -6.78 18.04 5.52
N PRO A 88 -7.04 19.35 5.65
CA PRO A 88 -7.40 20.18 4.50
C PRO A 88 -6.35 20.19 3.38
N ALA A 89 -6.79 20.21 2.12
CA ALA A 89 -5.92 20.10 0.95
C ALA A 89 -4.78 21.15 0.89
N ASN A 90 -5.02 22.36 1.39
CA ASN A 90 -4.00 23.41 1.51
C ASN A 90 -2.91 23.05 2.55
N ALA A 91 -3.28 22.38 3.65
CA ALA A 91 -2.33 21.86 4.62
C ALA A 91 -1.60 20.61 4.10
N GLN A 92 -2.29 19.71 3.37
CA GLN A 92 -1.65 18.58 2.68
C GLN A 92 -0.57 19.04 1.68
N ALA A 93 -0.81 20.12 0.94
CA ALA A 93 0.16 20.65 -0.02
C ALA A 93 1.50 21.08 0.63
N LEU A 94 1.49 21.42 1.92
CA LEU A 94 2.70 21.75 2.67
C LEU A 94 3.53 20.51 3.04
N LEU A 95 2.94 19.32 2.98
CA LEU A 95 3.60 18.05 3.27
C LEU A 95 4.28 17.46 2.03
N ALA A 96 3.88 17.87 0.82
CA ALA A 96 4.42 17.35 -0.43
C ALA A 96 5.96 17.35 -0.55
N PRO A 97 6.72 18.35 -0.02
CA PRO A 97 8.18 18.33 -0.04
C PRO A 97 8.83 17.30 0.91
N LEU A 98 8.05 16.66 1.78
CA LEU A 98 8.52 15.63 2.71
C LEU A 98 8.38 14.22 2.13
N GLU A 99 7.64 14.08 1.03
CA GLU A 99 7.35 12.79 0.40
C GLU A 99 8.58 12.25 -0.33
N GLU A 100 8.83 10.95 -0.16
CA GLU A 100 9.69 10.18 -1.05
C GLU A 100 8.90 9.82 -2.32
N ARG A 101 9.54 9.97 -3.48
CA ARG A 101 8.89 9.91 -4.80
C ARG A 101 9.77 9.28 -5.88
N ASP A 102 11.07 9.23 -5.63
CA ASP A 102 12.08 8.73 -6.55
C ASP A 102 12.28 7.22 -6.35
N ASP A 103 12.22 6.76 -5.11
CA ASP A 103 12.48 5.35 -4.79
C ASP A 103 11.72 4.90 -3.55
N TRP A 104 10.74 4.02 -3.74
CA TRP A 104 9.91 3.47 -2.67
C TRP A 104 10.73 2.74 -1.59
N ARG A 105 11.93 2.26 -1.92
CA ARG A 105 12.85 1.59 -0.98
C ARG A 105 13.41 2.53 0.07
N ASN A 106 13.42 3.84 -0.20
CA ASN A 106 13.92 4.83 0.74
C ASN A 106 12.91 5.17 1.84
N ILE A 107 11.68 4.65 1.77
CA ILE A 107 10.68 4.83 2.82
C ILE A 107 11.08 3.98 4.04
N PRO A 108 11.45 4.58 5.17
CA PRO A 108 11.88 3.82 6.34
C PRO A 108 10.70 3.15 7.05
N ASP A 109 10.95 2.04 7.75
CA ASP A 109 9.91 1.26 8.44
C ASP A 109 9.11 2.10 9.43
N ASP A 110 9.78 2.95 10.19
CA ASP A 110 9.13 3.81 11.18
C ASP A 110 8.10 4.75 10.54
N LEU A 111 8.38 5.27 9.34
CA LEU A 111 7.48 6.13 8.59
C LEU A 111 6.37 5.32 7.91
N LEU A 112 6.68 4.14 7.37
CA LEU A 112 5.66 3.25 6.82
C LEU A 112 4.63 2.86 7.90
N ALA A 113 5.10 2.43 9.07
CA ALA A 113 4.27 2.09 10.22
C ALA A 113 3.44 3.29 10.73
N ALA A 114 4.03 4.49 10.74
CA ALA A 114 3.32 5.71 11.14
C ALA A 114 2.23 6.16 10.14
N CYS A 115 2.29 5.66 8.90
CA CYS A 115 1.39 5.98 7.79
C CYS A 115 0.74 4.71 7.20
N SER A 116 0.38 3.74 8.05
CA SER A 116 -0.09 2.42 7.62
C SER A 116 -1.45 2.44 6.91
N CYS A 117 -2.26 3.48 7.10
CA CYS A 117 -3.54 3.63 6.40
C CYS A 117 -3.38 4.25 4.99
N SER A 118 -2.23 4.87 4.70
CA SER A 118 -2.06 5.72 3.51
C SER A 118 -2.33 5.03 2.17
N LEU A 119 -2.06 3.72 2.04
CA LEU A 119 -2.26 2.98 0.79
C LEU A 119 -3.72 2.99 0.34
N SER A 120 -4.67 2.95 1.29
CA SER A 120 -6.12 2.98 1.02
C SER A 120 -6.63 4.31 0.47
N TYR A 121 -5.84 5.38 0.63
CA TYR A 121 -6.19 6.76 0.23
C TYR A 121 -5.27 7.31 -0.86
N ALA A 122 -4.34 6.49 -1.35
CA ALA A 122 -3.46 6.84 -2.46
C ALA A 122 -4.26 6.95 -3.77
N GLY A 123 -3.79 7.75 -4.73
CA GLY A 123 -4.27 7.65 -6.11
C GLY A 123 -3.56 6.50 -6.84
N PRO A 124 -3.97 6.14 -8.06
CA PRO A 124 -3.46 4.94 -8.73
C PRO A 124 -1.94 4.91 -8.99
N HIS A 125 -1.32 6.07 -9.26
CA HIS A 125 0.14 6.14 -9.44
C HIS A 125 0.88 6.08 -8.10
N ALA A 126 0.36 6.71 -7.04
CA ALA A 126 0.94 6.58 -5.71
C ALA A 126 0.76 5.17 -5.16
N TYR A 127 -0.37 4.53 -5.44
CA TYR A 127 -0.59 3.12 -5.09
C TYR A 127 0.43 2.23 -5.75
N ARG A 128 0.60 2.31 -7.08
CA ARG A 128 1.64 1.55 -7.80
C ARG A 128 3.04 1.76 -7.20
N PHE A 129 3.35 2.99 -6.75
CA PHE A 129 4.63 3.33 -6.13
C PHE A 129 4.78 2.78 -4.70
N LEU A 130 3.72 2.85 -3.88
CA LEU A 130 3.74 2.44 -2.47
C LEU A 130 3.56 0.93 -2.28
N LEU A 131 2.82 0.29 -3.17
CA LEU A 131 2.49 -1.13 -3.13
C LEU A 131 3.69 -2.05 -2.80
N PRO A 132 4.84 -1.98 -3.50
CA PRO A 132 5.99 -2.84 -3.17
C PRO A 132 6.52 -2.62 -1.76
N ARG A 133 6.51 -1.36 -1.30
CA ARG A 133 6.99 -1.02 0.03
C ARG A 133 6.09 -1.56 1.12
N PHE A 134 4.78 -1.52 0.88
CA PHE A 134 3.76 -2.07 1.77
C PHE A 134 3.79 -3.60 1.81
N MET A 135 3.95 -4.27 0.66
CA MET A 135 4.12 -5.73 0.61
C MET A 135 5.35 -6.17 1.40
N ILE A 136 6.52 -5.55 1.17
CA ILE A 136 7.75 -5.87 1.93
C ILE A 136 7.57 -5.54 3.41
N GLY A 137 6.94 -4.40 3.72
CA GLY A 137 6.64 -4.03 5.11
C GLY A 137 5.82 -5.08 5.83
N ALA A 138 4.83 -5.69 5.18
CA ALA A 138 4.03 -6.75 5.78
C ALA A 138 4.76 -8.09 5.88
N LEU A 139 5.62 -8.45 4.91
CA LEU A 139 6.52 -9.60 5.04
C LEU A 139 7.44 -9.48 6.28
N HIS A 140 7.74 -8.24 6.69
CA HIS A 140 8.64 -7.92 7.82
C HIS A 140 7.89 -7.52 9.10
N GLY A 141 6.56 -7.67 9.16
CA GLY A 141 5.78 -7.29 10.36
C GLY A 141 5.72 -5.78 10.65
N VAL A 142 6.05 -4.91 9.69
CA VAL A 142 6.07 -3.45 9.86
C VAL A 142 4.67 -2.84 9.80
N VAL A 143 3.84 -3.32 8.88
CA VAL A 143 2.46 -2.89 8.69
C VAL A 143 1.59 -4.10 8.40
N PRO A 144 0.32 -4.12 8.87
CA PRO A 144 -0.64 -5.03 8.28
C PRO A 144 -0.85 -4.59 6.83
N PHE A 145 -0.67 -5.51 5.89
CA PHE A 145 -1.11 -5.27 4.53
C PHE A 145 -2.47 -5.95 4.37
N TYR A 146 -3.43 -5.17 3.89
CA TYR A 146 -4.73 -5.71 3.58
C TYR A 146 -5.05 -5.40 2.13
N PRO A 147 -5.00 -6.41 1.24
CA PRO A 147 -5.15 -6.23 -0.19
C PRO A 147 -6.59 -6.15 -0.67
N GLY A 148 -7.53 -6.21 0.25
CA GLY A 148 -8.94 -6.19 -0.04
C GLY A 148 -9.71 -6.30 1.24
N HIS A 149 -10.65 -5.39 1.42
CA HIS A 149 -11.71 -5.57 2.40
C HIS A 149 -12.61 -6.74 2.01
N GLU A 150 -13.56 -7.10 2.89
CA GLU A 150 -14.58 -8.12 2.59
C GLU A 150 -15.11 -7.93 1.15
N PRO A 151 -15.43 -9.00 0.40
CA PRO A 151 -15.75 -8.91 -1.04
C PRO A 151 -16.89 -7.95 -1.41
N ASP A 152 -17.69 -7.51 -0.44
CA ASP A 152 -18.78 -6.54 -0.52
C ASP A 152 -18.40 -5.12 -0.09
N SER A 153 -17.15 -4.88 0.33
CA SER A 153 -16.65 -3.58 0.69
C SER A 153 -16.42 -2.70 -0.54
N ASP A 154 -16.88 -1.45 -0.49
CA ASP A 154 -16.63 -0.44 -1.52
C ASP A 154 -15.12 -0.22 -1.78
N LEU A 155 -14.27 -0.56 -0.80
CA LEU A 155 -12.82 -0.49 -0.94
C LEU A 155 -12.27 -1.52 -1.94
N ILE A 156 -12.95 -2.66 -2.17
CA ILE A 156 -12.53 -3.63 -3.19
C ILE A 156 -12.62 -3.04 -4.60
N LEU A 157 -13.65 -2.24 -4.88
CA LEU A 157 -13.82 -1.57 -6.17
C LEU A 157 -12.76 -0.48 -6.36
N HIS A 158 -12.43 0.24 -5.28
CA HIS A 158 -11.36 1.22 -5.31
C HIS A 158 -10.01 0.57 -5.60
N MET A 159 -9.65 -0.50 -4.89
CA MET A 159 -8.41 -1.23 -5.09
C MET A 159 -8.31 -1.83 -6.49
N ARG A 160 -9.41 -2.37 -7.02
CA ARG A 160 -9.48 -2.85 -8.41
C ARG A 160 -9.14 -1.76 -9.41
N SER A 161 -9.73 -0.57 -9.25
CA SER A 161 -9.40 0.59 -10.10
C SER A 161 -7.91 0.92 -10.05
N GLN A 162 -7.29 0.86 -8.87
CA GLN A 162 -5.87 1.16 -8.70
C GLN A 162 -4.98 0.11 -9.38
N CYS A 163 -5.37 -1.16 -9.32
CA CYS A 163 -4.63 -2.27 -9.92
C CYS A 163 -4.59 -2.20 -11.46
N THR A 164 -5.48 -1.46 -12.12
CA THR A 164 -5.43 -1.25 -13.58
C THR A 164 -4.16 -0.53 -14.05
N TYR A 165 -3.41 0.10 -13.15
CA TYR A 165 -2.14 0.79 -13.44
C TYR A 165 -0.91 -0.10 -13.27
N LEU A 166 -1.08 -1.34 -12.78
CA LEU A 166 -0.01 -2.33 -12.68
C LEU A 166 0.20 -2.99 -14.05
N ASP A 167 1.45 -3.16 -14.46
CA ASP A 167 1.78 -4.00 -15.61
C ASP A 167 1.70 -5.49 -15.27
N GLU A 168 1.85 -6.36 -16.27
CA GLU A 168 1.71 -7.82 -16.10
C GLU A 168 2.67 -8.39 -15.05
N ALA A 169 3.90 -7.89 -14.98
CA ALA A 169 4.89 -8.36 -14.00
C ALA A 169 4.51 -7.94 -12.58
N GLN A 170 4.02 -6.71 -12.42
CA GLN A 170 3.55 -6.18 -11.14
C GLN A 170 2.27 -6.88 -10.66
N GLN A 171 1.34 -7.19 -11.57
CA GLN A 171 0.13 -7.96 -11.26
C GLN A 171 0.48 -9.40 -10.85
N ALA A 172 1.42 -10.05 -11.54
CA ALA A 172 1.89 -11.39 -11.16
C ALA A 172 2.57 -11.38 -9.78
N CYS A 173 3.39 -10.37 -9.52
CA CYS A 173 4.05 -10.21 -8.23
C CYS A 173 3.05 -9.97 -7.08
N LEU A 174 2.09 -9.06 -7.26
CA LEU A 174 1.03 -8.86 -6.28
C LEU A 174 0.21 -10.15 -6.12
N SER A 175 -0.10 -10.89 -7.19
CA SER A 175 -0.78 -12.20 -7.09
C SER A 175 -0.07 -13.17 -6.14
N ASP A 176 1.25 -13.28 -6.26
CA ASP A 176 2.03 -14.22 -5.47
C ASP A 176 2.17 -13.79 -4.01
N TYR A 177 2.29 -12.48 -3.78
CA TYR A 177 2.23 -11.93 -2.44
C TYR A 177 0.91 -12.27 -1.73
N LEU A 178 -0.21 -12.06 -2.43
CA LEU A 178 -1.53 -12.31 -1.88
C LEU A 178 -1.78 -13.79 -1.59
N ASN A 179 -1.26 -14.67 -2.45
CA ASN A 179 -1.28 -16.12 -2.21
C ASN A 179 -0.50 -16.52 -0.95
N TRP A 180 0.57 -15.79 -0.61
CA TRP A 180 1.33 -16.00 0.62
C TRP A 180 0.56 -15.61 1.87
N GLU A 181 0.00 -14.40 1.93
CA GLU A 181 -0.79 -13.94 3.10
C GLU A 181 -1.93 -14.90 3.43
N VAL A 182 -2.52 -15.46 2.39
CA VAL A 182 -3.60 -16.43 2.43
C VAL A 182 -3.17 -17.79 2.98
N GLY A 183 -1.94 -18.21 2.68
CA GLY A 183 -1.37 -19.48 3.15
C GLY A 183 -0.90 -19.41 4.60
N ASP A 184 -0.53 -18.21 5.07
CA ASP A 184 0.06 -17.99 6.40
C ASP A 184 -0.99 -17.63 7.48
N THR A 185 -2.21 -17.27 7.07
CA THR A 185 -3.27 -16.87 7.99
C THR A 185 -4.35 -17.95 8.14
N GLU A 186 -4.90 -18.13 9.37
CA GLU A 186 -6.13 -18.92 9.61
C GLU A 186 -7.40 -18.24 9.02
N VAL A 187 -7.24 -17.46 7.96
CA VAL A 187 -8.33 -16.74 7.34
C VAL A 187 -9.17 -17.69 6.50
N SER A 188 -10.49 -17.53 6.63
CA SER A 188 -11.52 -18.18 5.82
C SER A 188 -11.11 -18.31 4.35
N GLU A 189 -11.33 -19.50 3.76
CA GLU A 189 -11.02 -19.81 2.36
C GLU A 189 -11.61 -18.80 1.35
N ARG A 190 -12.59 -18.01 1.76
CA ARG A 190 -13.27 -16.96 1.00
C ARG A 190 -12.44 -15.69 0.78
N ASN A 191 -11.52 -15.36 1.68
CA ASN A 191 -10.69 -14.15 1.56
C ASN A 191 -9.37 -14.46 0.83
N ARG A 192 -9.32 -15.60 0.13
CA ARG A 192 -8.12 -16.15 -0.53
C ARG A 192 -7.94 -15.71 -1.98
N PHE A 193 -8.74 -14.75 -2.44
CA PHE A 193 -8.90 -14.46 -3.86
C PHE A 193 -8.45 -13.04 -4.18
N LEU A 194 -7.74 -12.90 -5.30
CA LEU A 194 -7.15 -11.64 -5.74
C LEU A 194 -8.22 -10.69 -6.30
N PRO A 195 -8.06 -9.36 -6.17
CA PRO A 195 -9.06 -8.40 -6.65
C PRO A 195 -9.45 -8.53 -8.14
N TRP A 196 -8.56 -9.00 -9.02
CA TRP A 196 -8.83 -9.27 -10.45
C TRP A 196 -9.20 -10.73 -10.76
N GLU A 197 -9.07 -11.65 -9.79
CA GLU A 197 -9.72 -12.97 -9.88
C GLU A 197 -11.22 -12.86 -9.68
N LEU A 198 -11.72 -11.67 -9.38
CA LEU A 198 -13.14 -11.32 -9.43
C LEU A 198 -13.54 -10.81 -10.83
N ASP A 199 -12.61 -10.45 -11.72
CA ASP A 199 -12.88 -9.87 -13.05
C ASP A 199 -13.22 -10.92 -14.13
N GLU A 200 -12.68 -12.15 -14.08
CA GLU A 200 -13.21 -13.24 -14.92
C GLU A 200 -14.69 -13.57 -14.63
N TYR A 201 -15.23 -13.00 -13.55
CA TYR A 201 -16.49 -13.39 -12.92
C TYR A 201 -17.54 -12.27 -12.85
N ALA A 202 -17.23 -11.08 -13.37
CA ALA A 202 -18.26 -10.18 -13.87
C ALA A 202 -18.84 -10.66 -15.22
N ALA A 203 -18.29 -11.74 -15.81
CA ALA A 203 -18.99 -12.50 -16.82
C ALA A 203 -20.24 -13.12 -16.17
N THR A 204 -21.38 -12.99 -16.84
CA THR A 204 -22.71 -13.54 -16.51
C THR A 204 -22.73 -14.98 -15.95
N TYR A 205 -21.67 -15.74 -16.16
CA TYR A 205 -21.43 -17.07 -15.61
C TYR A 205 -21.28 -17.11 -14.09
N ALA A 206 -20.53 -16.20 -13.45
CA ALA A 206 -20.31 -16.27 -12.00
C ALA A 206 -21.53 -15.84 -11.19
N SER A 207 -22.31 -14.90 -11.72
CA SER A 207 -23.60 -14.52 -11.14
C SER A 207 -24.62 -15.66 -11.12
N SER A 208 -24.36 -16.75 -11.86
CA SER A 208 -25.20 -17.96 -11.87
C SER A 208 -24.73 -19.06 -10.92
N LEU A 209 -23.55 -18.90 -10.31
CA LEU A 209 -23.00 -19.86 -9.36
C LEU A 209 -23.51 -19.54 -7.95
N SER A 210 -23.81 -20.59 -7.19
CA SER A 210 -23.96 -20.44 -5.75
C SER A 210 -22.62 -20.07 -5.10
N TYR A 211 -22.70 -19.52 -3.90
CA TYR A 211 -21.54 -19.09 -3.14
C TYR A 211 -20.49 -20.20 -2.95
N ALA A 212 -20.96 -21.45 -2.77
CA ALA A 212 -20.10 -22.63 -2.63
C ALA A 212 -19.41 -23.02 -3.94
N GLU A 213 -20.10 -22.93 -5.06
CA GLU A 213 -19.55 -23.24 -6.39
C GLU A 213 -18.50 -22.22 -6.81
N TYR A 214 -18.71 -20.96 -6.46
CA TYR A 214 -17.75 -19.90 -6.70
C TYR A 214 -16.44 -20.13 -5.94
N GLY A 215 -16.53 -20.46 -4.63
CA GLY A 215 -15.36 -20.79 -3.82
C GLY A 215 -14.57 -22.00 -4.34
N GLN A 216 -15.27 -23.06 -4.79
CA GLN A 216 -14.63 -24.26 -5.35
C GLN A 216 -13.87 -23.99 -6.65
N LEU A 217 -14.43 -23.14 -7.51
CA LEU A 217 -13.81 -22.77 -8.77
C LEU A 217 -12.49 -22.01 -8.56
N LEU A 218 -12.48 -21.07 -7.62
CA LEU A 218 -11.30 -20.29 -7.31
C LEU A 218 -10.23 -21.15 -6.59
N LEU A 219 -10.63 -22.04 -5.67
CA LEU A 219 -9.75 -23.05 -5.05
C LEU A 219 -9.09 -23.96 -6.10
N ARG A 220 -9.86 -24.41 -7.10
CA ARG A 220 -9.33 -25.23 -8.19
C ARG A 220 -8.27 -24.48 -8.99
N ARG A 221 -8.50 -23.21 -9.32
CA ARG A 221 -7.54 -22.37 -10.07
C ARG A 221 -6.27 -22.07 -9.28
N PHE A 222 -6.40 -21.85 -7.97
CA PHE A 222 -5.27 -21.76 -7.06
C PHE A 222 -4.41 -23.05 -7.10
N ARG A 223 -5.06 -24.22 -7.03
CA ARG A 223 -4.37 -25.53 -7.13
C ARG A 223 -3.71 -25.76 -8.49
N GLU A 224 -4.39 -25.38 -9.58
CA GLU A 224 -3.84 -25.49 -10.95
C GLU A 224 -2.55 -24.66 -11.12
N ARG A 225 -2.47 -23.47 -10.49
CA ARG A 225 -1.27 -22.61 -10.55
C ARG A 225 -0.14 -23.05 -9.63
N THR A 226 -0.47 -23.52 -8.43
CA THR A 226 0.53 -24.02 -7.46
C THR A 226 1.04 -25.41 -7.80
N GLY A 227 0.67 -25.98 -8.95
CA GLY A 227 1.07 -27.32 -9.38
C GLY A 227 0.45 -28.46 -8.56
N GLY A 228 -0.54 -28.14 -7.73
CA GLY A 228 -1.30 -29.11 -6.95
C GLY A 228 -2.14 -29.97 -7.89
N ARG A 229 -1.69 -31.21 -8.16
CA ARG A 229 -2.52 -32.21 -8.83
C ARG A 229 -3.81 -32.37 -8.04
N ALA A 230 -4.94 -32.07 -8.68
CA ALA A 230 -6.25 -32.41 -8.17
C ALA A 230 -6.30 -33.93 -7.92
N SER A 231 -6.38 -34.32 -6.65
CA SER A 231 -6.80 -35.64 -6.22
C SER A 231 -8.32 -35.65 -6.02
#